data_AF-A0A7H0F5U1-F1
#
_entry.id   AF-A0A7H0F5U1-F1
#
_cell.length_a   1.000
_cell.length_b   1.000
_cell.length_c   1.000
_cell.angle_alpha   90.00
_cell.angle_beta   90.00
_cell.angle_gamma   90.00
#
_symmetry.space_group_name_H-M   'P 1'
#
loop_
_entity.id
_entity.type
_entity.pdbx_description
1 polymer ?
#
loop_
_entity_poly.entity_id
_entity_poly.type
_entity_poly.pdbx_seq_one_letter_code
_entity_poly.pdbx_strand_id
1 'polypeptide(L)'
;MNRKKLTQLITIAILVTFITIFYPFITIALTTKEIGAIAERVTVRLSGPDQGSGVIINKNGNTYTVLTNSHVFQYKGAFEIITYDGRKYQSNNVTEIPNLDLATLQFNSDQEYQVVALGDSNTVTIGQVVYISGFPSKQDFTFRFDGISRILKKPRDGGYSLVYRIGALKGMSGGPILDENGKLVGIHGLTYSQSLGDGRGTPEEYGIPLQTFLNAPPPTPSRYTKLETLLKAQDFREADIETYRVMLAVAKRQSEGWFRIEDAENFPCQELRTIDNLWLKYSQGKFGISVQQEIYKNLGGTKQYDVNVWRSFGDRVGWRKQGSWLDYKDLNFSLSAPTGQLPDIRTSSSSLGFGFVVGGRTWITSLLSRHVQCNP
;
A
#
# COMPACT_ATOMS: atom_id res chain seq x y z
N MET A 1 65.19 58.98 -26.31
CA MET A 1 64.00 59.74 -25.87
C MET A 1 62.76 58.88 -26.13
N ASN A 2 62.08 58.52 -25.04
CA ASN A 2 60.68 58.05 -24.90
C ASN A 2 60.12 56.73 -25.50
N ARG A 3 59.21 56.17 -24.68
CA ARG A 3 58.58 54.84 -24.63
C ARG A 3 57.26 54.73 -25.43
N LYS A 4 56.80 53.47 -25.60
CA LYS A 4 55.43 52.92 -25.88
C LYS A 4 55.19 52.57 -27.37
N LYS A 5 54.76 51.38 -27.83
CA LYS A 5 54.01 50.18 -27.33
C LYS A 5 54.52 48.95 -28.13
N LEU A 6 54.86 47.79 -27.56
CA LEU A 6 54.00 46.70 -27.05
C LEU A 6 53.10 46.03 -28.11
N THR A 7 53.51 44.89 -28.69
CA THR A 7 52.69 43.64 -28.76
C THR A 7 53.58 42.42 -29.06
N GLN A 8 53.35 41.35 -28.30
CA GLN A 8 54.11 40.09 -28.20
C GLN A 8 53.81 39.11 -29.35
N LEU A 9 54.71 38.16 -29.58
CA LEU A 9 54.38 36.73 -29.75
C LEU A 9 55.66 35.88 -29.68
N ILE A 10 55.96 35.34 -28.50
CA ILE A 10 56.84 34.18 -28.34
C ILE A 10 55.96 33.10 -27.73
N THR A 11 55.47 32.19 -28.57
CA THR A 11 54.80 30.96 -28.17
C THR A 11 55.83 30.00 -27.58
N ILE A 12 55.84 29.88 -26.25
CA ILE A 12 56.49 28.77 -25.55
C ILE A 12 55.42 27.71 -25.33
N ALA A 13 55.53 26.59 -26.04
CA ALA A 13 54.71 25.40 -25.80
C ALA A 13 55.19 24.72 -24.51
N ILE A 14 54.45 24.91 -23.41
CA ILE A 14 54.64 24.13 -22.18
C ILE A 14 53.66 22.95 -22.26
N LEU A 15 54.19 21.77 -22.56
CA LEU A 15 53.45 20.52 -22.51
C LEU A 15 53.37 20.08 -21.03
N VAL A 16 52.34 20.51 -20.30
CA VAL A 16 52.07 20.01 -18.94
C VAL A 16 51.33 18.69 -19.08
N THR A 17 52.06 17.57 -18.99
CA THR A 17 51.45 16.25 -18.84
C THR A 17 50.89 16.10 -17.43
N PHE A 18 49.57 16.19 -17.30
CA PHE A 18 48.86 15.85 -16.07
C PHE A 18 48.94 14.34 -15.83
N ILE A 19 49.81 13.91 -14.91
CA ILE A 19 49.79 12.55 -14.39
C ILE A 19 48.65 12.48 -13.38
N THR A 20 47.51 11.92 -13.77
CA THR A 20 46.41 11.62 -12.84
C THR A 20 46.82 10.44 -11.96
N ILE A 21 47.23 10.72 -10.72
CA ILE A 21 47.53 9.69 -9.72
C ILE A 21 46.19 9.12 -9.23
N PHE A 22 45.84 7.93 -9.70
CA PHE A 22 44.71 7.15 -9.17
C PHE A 22 45.13 6.54 -7.84
N TYR A 23 44.70 7.15 -6.74
CA TYR A 23 44.75 6.49 -5.44
C TYR A 23 43.60 5.46 -5.39
N PRO A 24 43.87 4.17 -5.18
CA PRO A 24 42.80 3.22 -4.94
C PRO A 24 42.11 3.63 -3.63
N PHE A 25 40.81 3.91 -3.71
CA PHE A 25 39.99 4.05 -2.51
C PHE A 25 39.90 2.67 -1.86
N ILE A 26 40.54 2.49 -0.69
CA ILE A 26 40.37 1.28 0.11
C ILE A 26 39.00 1.36 0.77
N THR A 27 38.06 0.55 0.32
CA THR A 27 36.77 0.37 1.00
C THR A 27 36.98 -0.58 2.18
N ILE A 28 36.92 -0.05 3.39
CA ILE A 28 36.97 -0.88 4.61
C ILE A 28 35.60 -1.55 4.78
N ALA A 29 35.58 -2.87 4.94
CA ALA A 29 34.36 -3.61 5.24
C ALA A 29 33.82 -3.22 6.62
N LEU A 30 32.50 -3.11 6.75
CA LEU A 30 31.88 -2.86 8.05
C LEU A 30 32.08 -4.07 8.98
N THR A 31 32.25 -3.78 10.26
CA THR A 31 32.22 -4.79 11.30
C THR A 31 30.78 -5.25 11.56
N THR A 32 30.60 -6.48 12.04
CA THR A 32 29.29 -7.00 12.47
C THR A 32 28.59 -6.08 13.48
N LYS A 33 29.34 -5.39 14.34
CA LYS A 33 28.79 -4.42 15.30
C LYS A 33 28.19 -3.20 14.61
N GLU A 34 28.87 -2.67 13.59
CA GLU A 34 28.38 -1.53 12.80
C GLU A 34 27.15 -1.92 11.98
N ILE A 35 27.15 -3.11 11.38
CA ILE A 35 25.98 -3.64 10.66
C ILE A 35 24.80 -3.82 11.63
N GLY A 36 25.04 -4.32 12.85
CA GLY A 36 24.01 -4.42 13.89
C GLY A 36 23.43 -3.06 14.27
N ALA A 37 24.27 -2.01 14.37
CA ALA A 37 23.82 -0.66 14.67
C ALA A 37 23.04 0.00 13.51
N ILE A 38 23.31 -0.38 12.27
CA ILE A 38 22.49 -0.02 11.10
C ILE A 38 21.15 -0.76 11.19
N ALA A 39 21.18 -2.07 11.37
CA ALA A 39 20.01 -2.94 11.42
C ALA A 39 19.01 -2.48 12.49
N GLU A 40 19.49 -2.11 13.69
CA GLU A 40 18.64 -1.59 14.77
C GLU A 40 17.92 -0.29 14.38
N ARG A 41 18.61 0.64 13.71
CA ARG A 41 18.05 1.95 13.37
C ARG A 41 17.05 1.92 12.22
N VAL A 42 17.20 0.99 11.28
CA VAL A 42 16.34 0.89 10.10
C VAL A 42 15.16 -0.06 10.28
N THR A 43 15.19 -0.91 11.31
CA THR A 43 14.16 -1.92 11.56
C THR A 43 13.08 -1.36 12.48
N VAL A 44 11.82 -1.59 12.12
CA VAL A 44 10.65 -1.20 12.92
C VAL A 44 9.89 -2.44 13.37
N ARG A 45 9.21 -2.34 14.51
CA ARG A 45 8.24 -3.32 14.97
C ARG A 45 6.86 -2.95 14.47
N LEU A 46 6.12 -3.92 13.99
CA LEU A 46 4.73 -3.77 13.56
C LEU A 46 3.82 -4.43 14.59
N SER A 47 2.90 -3.66 15.17
CA SER A 47 1.87 -4.20 16.06
C SER A 47 0.82 -5.00 15.27
N GLY A 48 0.12 -5.93 15.91
CA GLY A 48 -0.90 -6.78 15.28
C GLY A 48 -0.97 -8.18 15.91
N PRO A 49 -1.95 -9.02 15.54
CA PRO A 49 -2.14 -10.34 16.15
C PRO A 49 -0.94 -11.27 16.01
N ASP A 50 -0.26 -11.26 14.86
CA ASP A 50 0.93 -12.07 14.65
C ASP A 50 2.23 -11.38 15.05
N GLN A 51 2.20 -10.04 15.15
CA GLN A 51 3.35 -9.15 15.30
C GLN A 51 4.40 -9.37 14.19
N GLY A 52 4.96 -8.28 13.66
CA GLY A 52 5.90 -8.37 12.55
C GLY A 52 7.02 -7.36 12.68
N SER A 53 7.92 -7.41 11.70
CA SER A 53 9.00 -6.46 11.54
C SER A 53 8.86 -5.73 10.19
N GLY A 54 9.53 -4.62 10.04
CA GLY A 54 9.63 -3.90 8.78
C GLY A 54 10.95 -3.17 8.67
N VAL A 55 11.27 -2.67 7.49
CA VAL A 55 12.47 -1.86 7.24
C VAL A 55 12.12 -0.53 6.58
N ILE A 56 12.70 0.56 7.07
CA ILE A 56 12.53 1.91 6.50
C ILE A 56 13.36 2.02 5.21
N ILE A 57 12.69 2.08 4.06
CA ILE A 57 13.34 2.03 2.72
C ILE A 57 13.31 3.36 1.96
N ASN A 58 12.48 4.32 2.37
CA ASN A 58 12.42 5.61 1.71
C ASN A 58 11.88 6.70 2.64
N LYS A 59 12.18 7.96 2.30
CA LYS A 59 11.61 9.17 2.91
C LYS A 59 11.29 10.19 1.82
N ASN A 60 10.07 10.72 1.81
CA ASN A 60 9.66 11.85 0.97
C ASN A 60 9.01 12.93 1.84
N GLY A 61 9.64 14.09 1.98
CA GLY A 61 9.25 15.08 2.99
C GLY A 61 9.26 14.45 4.38
N ASN A 62 8.15 14.55 5.13
CA ASN A 62 8.02 13.94 6.46
C ASN A 62 7.43 12.51 6.41
N THR A 63 7.17 11.97 5.22
CA THR A 63 6.57 10.66 5.03
C THR A 63 7.65 9.59 4.81
N TYR A 64 7.71 8.62 5.72
CA TYR A 64 8.58 7.45 5.62
C TYR A 64 7.82 6.27 5.01
N THR A 65 8.51 5.47 4.21
CA THR A 65 7.99 4.20 3.67
C THR A 65 8.71 3.02 4.31
N VAL A 66 7.93 2.09 4.84
CA VAL A 66 8.39 0.83 5.43
C VAL A 66 8.04 -0.32 4.49
N LEU A 67 8.99 -1.20 4.20
CA LEU A 67 8.77 -2.47 3.51
C LEU A 67 8.70 -3.61 4.52
N THR A 68 7.80 -4.57 4.28
CA THR A 68 7.59 -5.75 5.14
C THR A 68 6.92 -6.87 4.32
N ASN A 69 6.58 -7.99 4.94
CA ASN A 69 5.76 -9.04 4.32
C ASN A 69 4.27 -8.70 4.34
N SER A 70 3.52 -9.14 3.33
CA SER A 70 2.06 -8.89 3.28
C SER A 70 1.30 -9.78 4.25
N HIS A 71 1.78 -11.00 4.55
CA HIS A 71 1.11 -11.89 5.50
C HIS A 71 1.06 -11.36 6.93
N VAL A 72 1.92 -10.39 7.29
CA VAL A 72 1.86 -9.69 8.59
C VAL A 72 0.48 -9.03 8.80
N PHE A 73 -0.26 -8.78 7.71
CA PHE A 73 -1.55 -8.10 7.68
C PHE A 73 -2.76 -9.03 7.45
N GLN A 74 -2.62 -10.35 7.59
CA GLN A 74 -3.74 -11.29 7.36
C GLN A 74 -5.00 -10.99 8.19
N TYR A 75 -4.87 -10.29 9.32
CA TYR A 75 -5.98 -9.84 10.15
C TYR A 75 -6.20 -8.32 10.03
N LYS A 76 -7.42 -7.91 9.69
CA LYS A 76 -7.79 -6.49 9.51
C LYS A 76 -7.68 -5.72 10.84
N GLY A 77 -7.02 -4.57 10.82
CA GLY A 77 -6.89 -3.67 11.98
C GLY A 77 -6.05 -2.43 11.68
N ALA A 78 -5.98 -1.51 12.64
CA ALA A 78 -5.01 -0.43 12.62
C ALA A 78 -3.64 -0.98 13.05
N PHE A 79 -2.60 -0.73 12.26
CA PHE A 79 -1.24 -1.16 12.55
C PHE A 79 -0.43 0.01 13.10
N GLU A 80 0.27 -0.23 14.21
CA GLU A 80 1.25 0.71 14.75
C GLU A 80 2.63 0.32 14.25
N ILE A 81 3.34 1.30 13.70
CA ILE A 81 4.76 1.23 13.42
C ILE A 81 5.47 1.75 14.66
N ILE A 82 6.30 0.91 15.27
CA ILE A 82 7.10 1.25 16.45
C ILE A 82 8.57 1.32 16.02
N THR A 83 9.15 2.51 16.07
CA THR A 83 10.54 2.76 15.67
C THR A 83 11.52 2.35 16.78
N TYR A 84 12.82 2.32 16.46
CA TYR A 84 13.87 1.87 17.38
C TYR A 84 13.93 2.67 18.69
N ASP A 85 13.49 3.93 18.66
CA ASP A 85 13.39 4.83 19.82
C ASP A 85 12.09 4.65 20.62
N GLY A 86 11.28 3.65 20.28
CA GLY A 86 10.03 3.29 20.96
C GLY A 86 8.82 4.16 20.59
N ARG A 87 8.98 5.14 19.69
CA ARG A 87 7.86 5.97 19.23
C ARG A 87 6.91 5.17 18.37
N LYS A 88 5.61 5.47 18.49
CA LYS A 88 4.53 4.77 17.80
C LYS A 88 3.87 5.66 16.78
N TYR A 89 3.61 5.13 15.60
CA TYR A 89 2.95 5.81 14.51
C TYR A 89 1.82 4.95 13.96
N GLN A 90 0.63 5.53 13.82
CA GLN A 90 -0.50 4.86 13.19
C GLN A 90 -0.31 4.84 11.67
N SER A 91 -0.50 3.68 11.05
CA SER A 91 -0.48 3.55 9.59
C SER A 91 -1.78 2.91 9.08
N ASN A 92 -2.50 3.66 8.25
CA ASN A 92 -3.69 3.20 7.54
C ASN A 92 -3.43 2.93 6.04
N ASN A 93 -2.20 3.20 5.57
CA ASN A 93 -1.83 3.12 4.16
C ASN A 93 -0.96 1.89 3.92
N VAL A 94 -1.57 0.70 3.96
CA VAL A 94 -0.90 -0.55 3.56
C VAL A 94 -1.13 -0.75 2.07
N THR A 95 -0.05 -0.96 1.32
CA THR A 95 -0.10 -1.30 -0.11
C THR A 95 0.59 -2.64 -0.32
N GLU A 96 -0.17 -3.67 -0.64
CA GLU A 96 0.37 -4.98 -1.00
C GLU A 96 1.00 -4.96 -2.40
N ILE A 97 2.06 -5.72 -2.58
CA ILE A 97 2.74 -5.87 -3.86
C ILE A 97 2.17 -7.12 -4.57
N PRO A 98 1.59 -6.99 -5.77
CA PRO A 98 0.92 -8.09 -6.44
C PRO A 98 1.81 -9.33 -6.60
N ASN A 99 1.27 -10.50 -6.28
CA ASN A 99 1.92 -11.82 -6.37
C ASN A 99 3.16 -12.02 -5.48
N LEU A 100 3.51 -11.04 -4.64
CA LEU A 100 4.59 -11.12 -3.68
C LEU A 100 4.04 -11.12 -2.27
N ASP A 101 4.74 -11.80 -1.36
CA ASP A 101 4.47 -11.68 0.06
C ASP A 101 5.17 -10.44 0.61
N LEU A 102 4.86 -9.28 0.03
CA LEU A 102 5.43 -7.99 0.38
C LEU A 102 4.34 -6.92 0.44
N ALA A 103 4.52 -5.97 1.33
CA ALA A 103 3.68 -4.79 1.42
C ALA A 103 4.50 -3.58 1.89
N THR A 104 4.05 -2.39 1.51
CA THR A 104 4.58 -1.13 2.03
C THR A 104 3.60 -0.44 2.97
N LEU A 105 4.13 0.18 4.02
CA LEU A 105 3.41 1.06 4.94
C LEU A 105 4.01 2.46 4.91
N GLN A 106 3.22 3.44 5.34
CA GLN A 106 3.71 4.80 5.48
C GLN A 106 3.36 5.39 6.84
N PHE A 107 4.31 6.13 7.41
CA PHE A 107 4.07 6.98 8.57
C PHE A 107 4.67 8.36 8.36
N ASN A 108 4.10 9.36 9.04
CA ASN A 108 4.64 10.71 9.04
C ASN A 108 5.38 10.97 10.35
N SER A 109 6.57 11.55 10.27
CA SER A 109 7.31 12.01 11.44
C SER A 109 8.17 13.21 11.12
N ASP A 110 8.23 14.15 12.06
CA ASP A 110 9.19 15.26 12.05
C ASP A 110 10.54 14.84 12.66
N GLN A 111 10.63 13.62 13.22
CA GLN A 111 11.91 13.05 13.63
C GLN A 111 12.65 12.43 12.46
N GLU A 112 13.97 12.55 12.48
CA GLU A 112 14.84 11.94 11.47
C GLU A 112 15.13 10.48 11.81
N TYR A 113 14.55 9.56 11.04
CA TYR A 113 14.90 8.14 11.04
C TYR A 113 15.85 7.78 9.90
N GLN A 114 16.75 6.84 10.17
CA GLN A 114 17.67 6.31 9.17
C GLN A 114 16.90 5.51 8.11
N VAL A 115 17.11 5.87 6.85
CA VAL A 115 16.65 5.08 5.70
C VAL A 115 17.76 4.11 5.32
N VAL A 116 17.42 2.83 5.12
CA VAL A 116 18.41 1.82 4.75
C VAL A 116 18.94 2.09 3.34
N ALA A 117 20.25 1.90 3.14
CA ALA A 117 20.82 1.91 1.81
C ALA A 117 20.38 0.65 1.04
N LEU A 118 19.95 0.81 -0.21
CA LEU A 118 19.55 -0.32 -1.05
C LEU A 118 20.78 -0.97 -1.69
N GLY A 119 20.85 -2.30 -1.63
CA GLY A 119 21.86 -3.13 -2.29
C GLY A 119 21.34 -3.78 -3.57
N ASP A 120 22.21 -4.51 -4.27
CA ASP A 120 21.84 -5.32 -5.42
C ASP A 120 21.71 -6.78 -5.00
N SER A 121 20.48 -7.30 -4.97
CA SER A 121 20.27 -8.70 -4.58
C SER A 121 20.64 -9.70 -5.67
N ASN A 122 20.91 -9.26 -6.91
CA ASN A 122 21.37 -10.16 -7.99
C ASN A 122 22.83 -10.57 -7.81
N THR A 123 23.61 -9.80 -7.04
CA THR A 123 25.01 -10.13 -6.74
C THR A 123 25.13 -11.06 -5.53
N VAL A 124 24.03 -11.38 -4.85
CA VAL A 124 24.06 -12.28 -3.68
C VAL A 124 24.43 -13.70 -4.13
N THR A 125 25.42 -14.30 -3.46
CA THR A 125 25.90 -15.66 -3.79
C THR A 125 25.71 -16.65 -2.65
N ILE A 126 25.63 -17.94 -2.98
CA ILE A 126 25.65 -19.03 -1.99
C ILE A 126 26.94 -18.93 -1.15
N GLY A 127 26.82 -19.04 0.16
CA GLY A 127 27.90 -18.89 1.13
C GLY A 127 28.16 -17.45 1.59
N GLN A 128 27.57 -16.44 0.94
CA GLN A 128 27.66 -15.06 1.42
C GLN A 128 26.93 -14.91 2.74
N VAL A 129 27.61 -14.30 3.72
CA VAL A 129 27.02 -13.98 5.02
C VAL A 129 26.01 -12.87 4.85
N VAL A 130 24.80 -13.09 5.37
CA VAL A 130 23.75 -12.07 5.45
C VAL A 130 23.35 -11.83 6.88
N TYR A 131 22.94 -10.60 7.18
CA TYR A 131 22.57 -10.16 8.51
C TYR A 131 21.08 -9.89 8.55
N ILE A 132 20.37 -10.56 9.45
CA ILE A 132 18.92 -10.53 9.53
C ILE A 132 18.51 -9.99 10.89
N SER A 133 17.57 -9.07 10.89
CA SER A 133 17.06 -8.51 12.13
C SER A 133 15.55 -8.36 12.14
N GLY A 134 14.98 -8.25 13.34
CA GLY A 134 13.55 -8.12 13.54
C GLY A 134 13.17 -8.11 15.02
N PHE A 135 11.87 -8.05 15.28
CA PHE A 135 11.27 -7.99 16.60
C PHE A 135 10.40 -9.24 16.83
N PRO A 136 10.92 -10.30 17.45
CA PRO A 136 10.13 -11.46 17.79
C PRO A 136 8.94 -11.10 18.69
N SER A 137 7.82 -11.83 18.61
CA SER A 137 6.54 -11.41 19.22
C SER A 137 6.56 -11.25 20.77
N LYS A 138 7.64 -11.66 21.43
CA LYS A 138 7.82 -11.60 22.89
C LYS A 138 9.23 -11.16 23.31
N GLN A 139 10.03 -10.64 22.38
CA GLN A 139 11.42 -10.28 22.64
C GLN A 139 11.71 -8.90 22.05
N ASP A 140 12.77 -8.30 22.53
CA ASP A 140 13.32 -7.08 21.94
C ASP A 140 14.01 -7.39 20.61
N PHE A 141 14.55 -6.33 20.01
CA PHE A 141 15.30 -6.40 18.77
C PHE A 141 16.28 -7.59 18.76
N THR A 142 16.18 -8.41 17.73
CA THR A 142 17.00 -9.60 17.53
C THR A 142 17.79 -9.43 16.25
N PHE A 143 19.11 -9.65 16.35
CA PHE A 143 20.06 -9.58 15.24
C PHE A 143 20.78 -10.93 15.12
N ARG A 144 20.72 -11.54 13.94
CA ARG A 144 21.29 -12.85 13.60
C ARG A 144 22.04 -12.74 12.27
N PHE A 145 22.97 -13.64 12.01
CA PHE A 145 23.64 -13.71 10.73
C PHE A 145 24.05 -15.15 10.42
N ASP A 146 24.00 -15.52 9.14
CA ASP A 146 24.46 -16.80 8.62
C ASP A 146 24.65 -16.70 7.09
N GLY A 147 25.23 -17.73 6.47
CA GLY A 147 25.41 -17.82 5.03
C GLY A 147 24.13 -18.15 4.26
N ILE A 148 23.97 -17.59 3.06
CA ILE A 148 22.97 -18.07 2.09
C ILE A 148 23.27 -19.52 1.71
N SER A 149 22.39 -20.43 2.09
CA SER A 149 22.54 -21.85 1.81
C SER A 149 22.14 -22.23 0.39
N ARG A 150 21.09 -21.59 -0.17
CA ARG A 150 20.61 -21.80 -1.54
C ARG A 150 19.95 -20.55 -2.11
N ILE A 151 19.97 -20.45 -3.43
CA ILE A 151 19.18 -19.49 -4.21
C ILE A 151 18.30 -20.29 -5.17
N LEU A 152 16.98 -20.18 -5.02
CA LEU A 152 16.04 -20.93 -5.85
C LEU A 152 15.97 -20.30 -7.25
N LYS A 153 16.20 -21.11 -8.30
CA LYS A 153 16.00 -20.67 -9.69
C LYS A 153 14.53 -20.37 -10.01
N LYS A 154 13.62 -21.13 -9.39
CA LYS A 154 12.18 -20.89 -9.43
C LYS A 154 11.76 -20.45 -8.02
N PRO A 155 11.35 -19.18 -7.83
CA PRO A 155 10.87 -18.70 -6.54
C PRO A 155 9.69 -19.55 -6.05
N ARG A 156 9.57 -19.69 -4.73
CA ARG A 156 8.31 -20.14 -4.12
C ARG A 156 7.26 -19.03 -4.20
N ASP A 157 6.00 -19.40 -3.97
CA ASP A 157 4.87 -18.47 -3.89
C ASP A 157 5.20 -17.29 -2.99
N GLY A 158 4.88 -16.06 -3.42
CA GLY A 158 5.24 -14.84 -2.69
C GLY A 158 6.65 -14.30 -2.99
N GLY A 159 7.41 -14.93 -3.89
CA GLY A 159 8.70 -14.41 -4.38
C GLY A 159 9.94 -14.89 -3.62
N TYR A 160 9.76 -15.84 -2.69
CA TYR A 160 10.83 -16.37 -1.85
C TYR A 160 11.86 -17.16 -2.66
N SER A 161 13.11 -16.71 -2.60
CA SER A 161 14.22 -17.30 -3.37
C SER A 161 15.51 -17.48 -2.58
N LEU A 162 15.74 -16.65 -1.56
CA LEU A 162 16.90 -16.79 -0.67
C LEU A 162 16.59 -17.83 0.41
N VAL A 163 17.52 -18.73 0.69
CA VAL A 163 17.34 -19.81 1.68
C VAL A 163 18.51 -19.85 2.64
N TYR A 164 18.25 -19.90 3.94
CA TYR A 164 19.26 -19.90 5.01
C TYR A 164 18.74 -20.60 6.28
N ARG A 165 19.59 -20.72 7.31
CA ARG A 165 19.30 -21.42 8.58
C ARG A 165 19.73 -20.61 9.81
N ILE A 166 19.12 -19.45 9.99
CA ILE A 166 19.51 -18.50 11.07
C ILE A 166 18.84 -18.79 12.42
N GLY A 167 17.85 -19.70 12.46
CA GLY A 167 17.04 -19.94 13.65
C GLY A 167 16.15 -18.72 13.96
N ALA A 168 15.42 -18.25 12.95
CA ALA A 168 14.56 -17.08 13.10
C ALA A 168 13.40 -17.36 14.06
N LEU A 169 12.94 -16.32 14.74
CA LEU A 169 11.83 -16.39 15.68
C LEU A 169 10.56 -15.78 15.08
N LYS A 170 9.39 -16.29 15.48
CA LYS A 170 8.10 -15.69 15.10
C LYS A 170 8.09 -14.19 15.46
N GLY A 171 7.74 -13.35 14.49
CA GLY A 171 7.75 -11.88 14.59
C GLY A 171 8.90 -11.20 13.84
N MET A 172 9.97 -11.93 13.50
CA MET A 172 11.07 -11.37 12.69
C MET A 172 10.70 -11.16 11.22
N SER A 173 9.66 -11.84 10.72
CA SER A 173 9.17 -11.72 9.35
C SER A 173 8.85 -10.25 9.01
N GLY A 174 9.28 -9.82 7.82
CA GLY A 174 9.27 -8.46 7.32
C GLY A 174 10.53 -7.65 7.63
N GLY A 175 11.43 -8.19 8.46
CA GLY A 175 12.70 -7.55 8.81
C GLY A 175 13.75 -7.59 7.69
N PRO A 176 14.79 -6.73 7.75
CA PRO A 176 15.76 -6.62 6.69
C PRO A 176 16.73 -7.80 6.65
N ILE A 177 17.15 -8.15 5.43
CA ILE A 177 18.34 -8.96 5.14
C ILE A 177 19.39 -8.00 4.59
N LEU A 178 20.48 -7.79 5.33
CA LEU A 178 21.58 -6.89 4.96
C LEU A 178 22.80 -7.66 4.47
N ASP A 179 23.55 -7.06 3.54
CA ASP A 179 24.87 -7.53 3.12
C ASP A 179 25.99 -7.06 4.08
N GLU A 180 27.23 -7.43 3.79
CA GLU A 180 28.43 -7.03 4.55
C GLU A 180 28.73 -5.51 4.53
N ASN A 181 28.04 -4.74 3.68
CA ASN A 181 28.12 -3.29 3.62
C ASN A 181 26.94 -2.62 4.35
N GLY A 182 26.08 -3.40 5.03
CA GLY A 182 24.89 -2.92 5.70
C GLY A 182 23.77 -2.47 4.75
N LYS A 183 23.83 -2.86 3.47
CA LYS A 183 22.81 -2.53 2.47
C LYS A 183 21.73 -3.61 2.43
N LEU A 184 20.48 -3.19 2.21
CA LEU A 184 19.35 -4.09 2.10
C LEU A 184 19.45 -4.93 0.81
N VAL A 185 19.47 -6.25 0.95
CA VAL A 185 19.47 -7.20 -0.18
C VAL A 185 18.25 -8.13 -0.17
N GLY A 186 17.40 -8.05 0.85
CA GLY A 186 16.12 -8.76 0.85
C GLY A 186 15.29 -8.53 2.10
N ILE A 187 14.12 -9.17 2.13
CA ILE A 187 13.19 -9.16 3.26
C ILE A 187 13.05 -10.57 3.79
N HIS A 188 13.29 -10.76 5.09
CA HIS A 188 13.12 -12.04 5.75
C HIS A 188 11.63 -12.34 5.89
N GLY A 189 11.19 -13.57 5.60
CA GLY A 189 9.78 -13.94 5.74
C GLY A 189 9.57 -15.32 6.35
N LEU A 190 9.24 -16.32 5.52
CA LEU A 190 8.72 -17.60 6.00
C LEU A 190 9.79 -18.53 6.59
N THR A 191 9.37 -19.30 7.60
CA THR A 191 10.10 -20.48 8.11
C THR A 191 9.31 -21.73 7.78
N TYR A 192 9.91 -22.70 7.09
CA TYR A 192 9.33 -24.01 6.83
C TYR A 192 10.14 -25.11 7.52
N SER A 193 9.46 -26.14 8.01
CA SER A 193 10.13 -27.35 8.49
C SER A 193 10.29 -28.34 7.34
N GLN A 194 11.55 -28.58 6.93
CA GLN A 194 11.89 -29.57 5.92
C GLN A 194 11.91 -30.96 6.55
N SER A 195 11.00 -31.84 6.12
CA SER A 195 10.90 -33.22 6.60
C SER A 195 12.16 -34.03 6.26
N LEU A 196 12.66 -34.79 7.23
CA LEU A 196 13.76 -35.74 7.08
C LEU A 196 13.28 -37.18 6.77
N GLY A 197 11.98 -37.39 6.63
CA GLY A 197 11.40 -38.69 6.26
C GLY A 197 11.21 -39.68 7.42
N ASP A 198 11.71 -39.36 8.62
CA ASP A 198 11.59 -40.18 9.84
C ASP A 198 10.72 -39.52 10.93
N GLY A 199 9.90 -38.54 10.53
CA GLY A 199 9.08 -37.74 11.44
C GLY A 199 9.83 -36.55 12.07
N ARG A 200 11.14 -36.42 11.85
CA ARG A 200 11.90 -35.21 12.22
C ARG A 200 11.87 -34.20 11.07
N GLY A 201 12.07 -32.93 11.41
CA GLY A 201 12.23 -31.86 10.44
C GLY A 201 13.35 -30.91 10.83
N THR A 202 13.93 -30.24 9.84
CA THR A 202 14.90 -29.16 10.06
C THR A 202 14.28 -27.84 9.62
N PRO A 203 14.36 -26.79 10.44
CA PRO A 203 13.86 -25.49 10.02
C PRO A 203 14.71 -24.95 8.87
N GLU A 204 14.03 -24.27 7.96
CA GLU A 204 14.62 -23.58 6.85
C GLU A 204 13.89 -22.27 6.66
N GLU A 205 14.64 -21.18 6.65
CA GLU A 205 14.09 -19.84 6.49
C GLU A 205 14.30 -19.31 5.08
N TYR A 206 13.37 -18.45 4.67
CA TYR A 206 13.27 -17.94 3.33
C TYR A 206 13.22 -16.41 3.31
N GLY A 207 13.92 -15.84 2.35
CA GLY A 207 13.92 -14.40 2.06
C GLY A 207 13.47 -14.09 0.65
N ILE A 208 12.86 -12.92 0.49
CA ILE A 208 12.51 -12.34 -0.81
C ILE A 208 13.65 -11.39 -1.22
N PRO A 209 14.36 -11.63 -2.33
CA PRO A 209 15.40 -10.73 -2.80
C PRO A 209 14.87 -9.31 -3.03
N LEU A 210 15.65 -8.29 -2.69
CA LEU A 210 15.23 -6.89 -2.87
C LEU A 210 14.91 -6.56 -4.33
N GLN A 211 15.66 -7.11 -5.28
CA GLN A 211 15.39 -6.87 -6.69
C GLN A 211 14.02 -7.40 -7.14
N THR A 212 13.47 -8.42 -6.46
CA THR A 212 12.10 -8.88 -6.72
C THR A 212 11.08 -7.78 -6.43
N PHE A 213 11.30 -6.97 -5.40
CA PHE A 213 10.49 -5.79 -5.09
C PHE A 213 10.76 -4.64 -6.08
N LEU A 214 12.03 -4.34 -6.37
CA LEU A 214 12.40 -3.23 -7.26
C LEU A 214 11.96 -3.46 -8.72
N ASN A 215 11.96 -4.71 -9.17
CA ASN A 215 11.49 -5.12 -10.49
C ASN A 215 9.99 -5.46 -10.51
N ALA A 216 9.33 -5.48 -9.35
CA ALA A 216 7.90 -5.66 -9.33
C ALA A 216 7.30 -4.54 -10.21
N PRO A 217 6.36 -4.86 -11.10
CA PRO A 217 5.64 -3.81 -11.81
C PRO A 217 5.11 -2.84 -10.75
N PRO A 218 5.15 -1.51 -11.01
CA PRO A 218 4.57 -0.55 -10.09
C PRO A 218 3.20 -1.08 -9.70
N PRO A 219 2.82 -1.01 -8.41
CA PRO A 219 1.56 -1.58 -7.95
C PRO A 219 0.51 -1.14 -8.95
N THR A 220 -0.08 -2.13 -9.65
CA THR A 220 -1.03 -1.88 -10.74
C THR A 220 -1.90 -0.75 -10.25
N PRO A 221 -2.04 0.39 -10.98
CA PRO A 221 -2.88 1.47 -10.51
C PRO A 221 -4.14 0.81 -10.03
N SER A 222 -4.34 0.89 -8.72
CA SER A 222 -5.46 0.24 -8.07
C SER A 222 -6.66 0.55 -8.95
N ARG A 223 -7.60 -0.37 -9.12
CA ARG A 223 -8.79 -0.08 -9.93
C ARG A 223 -9.51 1.21 -9.49
N TYR A 224 -9.16 1.70 -8.30
CA TYR A 224 -9.59 2.94 -7.69
C TYR A 224 -8.62 4.13 -7.80
N THR A 225 -7.43 4.03 -8.42
CA THR A 225 -6.45 5.14 -8.48
C THR A 225 -7.04 6.38 -9.12
N LYS A 226 -7.83 6.22 -10.18
CA LYS A 226 -8.53 7.34 -10.81
C LYS A 226 -9.59 7.92 -9.88
N LEU A 227 -10.40 7.07 -9.25
CA LEU A 227 -11.39 7.49 -8.25
C LEU A 227 -10.73 8.26 -7.10
N GLU A 228 -9.64 7.73 -6.54
CA GLU A 228 -8.88 8.36 -5.46
C GLU A 228 -8.31 9.71 -5.89
N THR A 229 -7.78 9.82 -7.11
CA THR A 229 -7.25 11.07 -7.65
C THR A 229 -8.33 12.14 -7.76
N LEU A 230 -9.50 11.78 -8.28
CA LEU A 230 -10.65 12.68 -8.40
C LEU A 230 -11.18 13.11 -7.03
N LEU A 231 -11.30 12.16 -6.09
CA LEU A 231 -11.73 12.43 -4.72
C LEU A 231 -10.75 13.34 -3.97
N LYS A 232 -9.43 13.11 -4.08
CA LYS A 232 -8.38 13.98 -3.52
C LYS A 232 -8.49 15.42 -4.05
N ALA A 233 -8.77 15.57 -5.35
CA ALA A 233 -8.95 16.86 -5.99
C ALA A 233 -10.31 17.52 -5.66
N GLN A 234 -11.17 16.86 -4.89
CA GLN A 234 -12.55 17.27 -4.61
C GLN A 234 -13.41 17.47 -5.87
N ASP A 235 -13.05 16.78 -6.96
CA ASP A 235 -13.87 16.70 -8.17
C ASP A 235 -14.94 15.62 -7.98
N PHE A 236 -15.91 15.92 -7.11
CA PHE A 236 -16.92 14.95 -6.68
C PHE A 236 -17.84 14.50 -7.80
N ARG A 237 -18.00 15.30 -8.87
CA ARG A 237 -18.80 14.91 -10.04
C ARG A 237 -18.09 13.82 -10.83
N GLU A 238 -16.82 14.03 -11.18
CA GLU A 238 -16.06 13.01 -11.90
C GLU A 238 -15.79 11.78 -11.03
N ALA A 239 -15.56 11.97 -9.72
CA ALA A 239 -15.41 10.86 -8.77
C ALA A 239 -16.66 9.98 -8.70
N ASP A 240 -17.85 10.58 -8.77
CA ASP A 240 -19.11 9.85 -8.78
C ASP A 240 -19.29 9.01 -10.05
N ILE A 241 -19.00 9.59 -11.22
CA ILE A 241 -18.99 8.88 -12.50
C ILE A 241 -17.98 7.72 -12.48
N GLU A 242 -16.79 7.96 -11.95
CA GLU A 242 -15.75 6.94 -11.84
C GLU A 242 -16.13 5.83 -10.85
N THR A 243 -16.80 6.17 -9.75
CA THR A 243 -17.35 5.19 -8.80
C THR A 243 -18.28 4.23 -9.51
N TYR A 244 -19.20 4.76 -10.33
CA TYR A 244 -20.12 3.94 -11.11
C TYR A 244 -19.40 3.00 -12.09
N ARG A 245 -18.41 3.51 -12.84
CA ARG A 245 -17.59 2.72 -13.78
C ARG A 245 -16.84 1.59 -13.08
N VAL A 246 -16.24 1.90 -11.93
CA VAL A 246 -15.51 0.90 -11.13
C VAL A 246 -16.46 -0.17 -10.63
N MET A 247 -17.64 0.20 -10.11
CA MET A 247 -18.64 -0.77 -9.65
C MET A 247 -19.12 -1.68 -10.79
N LEU A 248 -19.32 -1.16 -12.00
CA LEU A 248 -19.65 -1.98 -13.17
C LEU A 248 -18.51 -2.95 -13.52
N ALA A 249 -17.26 -2.50 -13.40
CA ALA A 249 -16.10 -3.35 -13.63
C ALA A 249 -15.92 -4.44 -12.57
N VAL A 250 -16.32 -4.19 -11.33
CA VAL A 250 -16.36 -5.19 -10.26
C VAL A 250 -17.43 -6.25 -10.56
N ALA A 251 -18.62 -5.81 -10.97
CA ALA A 251 -19.74 -6.67 -11.32
C ALA A 251 -19.58 -7.38 -12.68
N LYS A 252 -18.57 -7.01 -13.48
CA LYS A 252 -18.36 -7.47 -14.87
C LYS A 252 -19.52 -7.12 -15.81
N ARG A 253 -20.07 -5.92 -15.67
CA ARG A 253 -21.26 -5.43 -16.40
C ARG A 253 -21.04 -4.13 -17.17
N GLN A 254 -19.79 -3.87 -17.55
CA GLN A 254 -19.42 -2.65 -18.27
C GLN A 254 -20.16 -2.52 -19.61
N SER A 255 -20.42 -3.63 -20.30
CA SER A 255 -21.19 -3.67 -21.56
C SER A 255 -22.64 -3.29 -21.39
N GLU A 256 -23.26 -3.67 -20.27
CA GLU A 256 -24.67 -3.39 -19.99
C GLU A 256 -24.88 -2.01 -19.40
N GLY A 257 -23.94 -1.54 -18.58
CA GLY A 257 -24.00 -0.20 -18.02
C GLY A 257 -25.11 0.01 -16.99
N TRP A 258 -25.63 -1.07 -16.40
CA TRP A 258 -26.63 -1.12 -15.31
C TRP A 258 -26.46 -2.38 -14.44
N PHE A 259 -26.96 -2.35 -13.20
CA PHE A 259 -26.86 -3.44 -12.21
C PHE A 259 -28.18 -4.19 -11.99
N ARG A 260 -28.10 -5.50 -11.76
CA ARG A 260 -29.17 -6.39 -11.26
C ARG A 260 -29.15 -6.40 -9.75
N ILE A 261 -30.22 -6.94 -9.15
CA ILE A 261 -30.27 -7.21 -7.72
C ILE A 261 -29.18 -8.20 -7.31
N GLU A 262 -28.96 -9.27 -8.10
CA GLU A 262 -27.91 -10.26 -7.79
C GLU A 262 -26.50 -9.66 -7.75
N ASP A 263 -26.24 -8.60 -8.54
CA ASP A 263 -24.95 -7.91 -8.54
C ASP A 263 -24.70 -7.20 -7.21
N ALA A 264 -25.75 -6.63 -6.59
CA ALA A 264 -25.66 -6.04 -5.26
C ALA A 264 -25.42 -7.10 -4.19
N GLU A 265 -26.17 -8.19 -4.26
CA GLU A 265 -26.13 -9.25 -3.25
C GLU A 265 -24.78 -9.98 -3.23
N ASN A 266 -24.16 -10.11 -4.40
CA ASN A 266 -22.87 -10.77 -4.57
C ASN A 266 -21.70 -9.78 -4.66
N PHE A 267 -21.93 -8.48 -4.49
CA PHE A 267 -20.87 -7.48 -4.60
C PHE A 267 -19.75 -7.81 -3.58
N PRO A 268 -18.48 -7.92 -4.00
CA PRO A 268 -17.41 -8.33 -3.11
C PRO A 268 -17.20 -7.32 -1.98
N CYS A 269 -17.17 -7.81 -0.74
CA CYS A 269 -17.10 -6.95 0.44
C CYS A 269 -15.81 -6.13 0.54
N GLN A 270 -14.69 -6.62 0.01
CA GLN A 270 -13.46 -5.85 -0.04
C GLN A 270 -13.60 -4.65 -0.98
N GLU A 271 -14.20 -4.87 -2.14
CA GLU A 271 -14.37 -3.84 -3.16
C GLU A 271 -15.32 -2.74 -2.69
N LEU A 272 -16.45 -3.14 -2.08
CA LEU A 272 -17.43 -2.22 -1.51
C LEU A 272 -16.83 -1.33 -0.42
N ARG A 273 -16.03 -1.93 0.47
CA ARG A 273 -15.31 -1.21 1.54
C ARG A 273 -14.26 -0.25 0.99
N THR A 274 -13.53 -0.64 -0.04
CA THR A 274 -12.50 0.23 -0.62
C THR A 274 -13.13 1.49 -1.22
N ILE A 275 -14.22 1.34 -1.98
CA ILE A 275 -14.96 2.47 -2.54
C ILE A 275 -15.47 3.38 -1.42
N ASP A 276 -16.12 2.80 -0.41
CA ASP A 276 -16.68 3.53 0.73
C ASP A 276 -15.61 4.30 1.52
N ASN A 277 -14.48 3.66 1.83
CA ASN A 277 -13.37 4.29 2.55
C ASN A 277 -12.76 5.46 1.79
N LEU A 278 -12.68 5.40 0.46
CA LEU A 278 -12.20 6.51 -0.35
C LEU A 278 -13.15 7.71 -0.26
N TRP A 279 -14.45 7.46 -0.40
CA TRP A 279 -15.47 8.50 -0.24
C TRP A 279 -15.43 9.13 1.16
N LEU A 280 -15.39 8.32 2.22
CA LEU A 280 -15.29 8.80 3.60
C LEU A 280 -14.04 9.67 3.81
N LYS A 281 -12.87 9.18 3.39
CA LYS A 281 -11.59 9.84 3.60
C LYS A 281 -11.53 11.24 2.99
N TYR A 282 -11.96 11.38 1.73
CA TYR A 282 -11.82 12.64 1.00
C TYR A 282 -13.07 13.54 1.03
N SER A 283 -14.14 13.10 1.70
CA SER A 283 -15.35 13.90 1.97
C SER A 283 -15.48 14.36 3.43
N GLN A 284 -14.45 14.15 4.27
CA GLN A 284 -14.52 14.43 5.72
C GLN A 284 -15.65 13.63 6.41
N GLY A 285 -15.85 12.39 5.97
CA GLY A 285 -16.91 11.49 6.47
C GLY A 285 -18.33 11.83 6.02
N LYS A 286 -18.49 12.78 5.10
CA LYS A 286 -19.81 13.29 4.69
C LYS A 286 -20.52 12.43 3.64
N PHE A 287 -19.75 11.76 2.80
CA PHE A 287 -20.21 10.94 1.69
C PHE A 287 -19.68 9.52 1.82
N GLY A 288 -20.42 8.56 1.27
CA GLY A 288 -20.10 7.14 1.38
C GLY A 288 -21.36 6.26 1.36
N ILE A 289 -21.15 4.99 1.01
CA ILE A 289 -22.17 3.95 1.01
C ILE A 289 -22.55 3.60 2.46
N SER A 290 -21.60 3.62 3.40
CA SER A 290 -21.87 3.47 4.84
C SER A 290 -22.76 4.59 5.37
N VAL A 291 -22.47 5.84 5.00
CA VAL A 291 -23.25 7.01 5.40
C VAL A 291 -24.70 6.88 4.90
N GLN A 292 -24.87 6.50 3.63
CA GLN A 292 -26.18 6.23 3.04
C GLN A 292 -26.89 5.06 3.74
N GLN A 293 -26.17 3.99 4.04
CA GLN A 293 -26.71 2.80 4.71
C GLN A 293 -27.22 3.15 6.11
N GLU A 294 -26.45 3.92 6.89
CA GLU A 294 -26.85 4.35 8.23
C GLU A 294 -28.11 5.23 8.19
N ILE A 295 -28.15 6.21 7.30
CA ILE A 295 -29.32 7.07 7.11
C ILE A 295 -30.55 6.22 6.71
N TYR A 296 -30.39 5.31 5.74
CA TYR A 296 -31.47 4.45 5.28
C TYR A 296 -32.00 3.55 6.39
N LYS A 297 -31.12 2.93 7.18
CA LYS A 297 -31.48 2.10 8.33
C LYS A 297 -32.23 2.91 9.40
N ASN A 298 -31.76 4.12 9.73
CA ASN A 298 -32.39 4.99 10.72
C ASN A 298 -33.81 5.46 10.32
N LEU A 299 -34.12 5.42 9.02
CA LEU A 299 -35.46 5.70 8.50
C LEU A 299 -36.36 4.45 8.45
N GLY A 300 -35.92 3.31 9.00
CA GLY A 300 -36.64 2.04 8.95
C GLY A 300 -36.37 1.22 7.68
N GLY A 301 -35.33 1.58 6.92
CA GLY A 301 -34.96 0.90 5.68
C GLY A 301 -34.55 -0.55 5.90
N THR A 302 -35.08 -1.44 5.06
CA THR A 302 -34.70 -2.85 5.00
C THR A 302 -34.26 -3.22 3.59
N LYS A 303 -33.85 -4.47 3.38
CA LYS A 303 -33.58 -5.01 2.05
C LYS A 303 -34.81 -4.93 1.14
N GLN A 304 -36.00 -5.15 1.71
CA GLN A 304 -37.27 -5.04 0.99
C GLN A 304 -37.58 -3.57 0.72
N TYR A 305 -37.97 -3.28 -0.52
CA TYR A 305 -38.25 -1.91 -0.94
C TYR A 305 -39.54 -1.40 -0.29
N ASP A 306 -39.45 -0.26 0.40
CA ASP A 306 -40.58 0.51 0.91
C ASP A 306 -40.56 1.92 0.29
N VAL A 307 -41.66 2.31 -0.36
CA VAL A 307 -41.74 3.59 -1.09
C VAL A 307 -41.72 4.81 -0.18
N ASN A 308 -42.25 4.72 1.03
CA ASN A 308 -42.30 5.83 1.98
C ASN A 308 -40.90 6.02 2.60
N VAL A 309 -40.25 4.93 2.99
CA VAL A 309 -38.86 4.98 3.47
C VAL A 309 -37.93 5.49 2.37
N TRP A 310 -38.08 5.01 1.13
CA TRP A 310 -37.27 5.46 0.00
C TRP A 310 -37.42 6.96 -0.30
N ARG A 311 -38.65 7.49 -0.20
CA ARG A 311 -38.94 8.92 -0.34
C ARG A 311 -38.27 9.74 0.76
N SER A 312 -38.43 9.32 2.02
CA SER A 312 -37.79 9.96 3.18
C SER A 312 -36.26 9.91 3.08
N PHE A 313 -35.71 8.79 2.59
CA PHE A 313 -34.29 8.63 2.34
C PHE A 313 -33.80 9.63 1.29
N GLY A 314 -34.49 9.71 0.15
CA GLY A 314 -34.19 10.67 -0.90
C GLY A 314 -34.26 12.13 -0.44
N ASP A 315 -35.23 12.49 0.41
CA ASP A 315 -35.31 13.83 1.00
C ASP A 315 -34.11 14.08 1.95
N ARG A 316 -33.71 13.08 2.74
CA ARG A 316 -32.63 13.21 3.73
C ARG A 316 -31.24 13.33 3.11
N VAL A 317 -30.97 12.56 2.05
CA VAL A 317 -29.68 12.62 1.34
C VAL A 317 -29.63 13.69 0.25
N GLY A 318 -30.72 14.42 0.01
CA GLY A 318 -30.74 15.51 -0.97
C GLY A 318 -30.96 15.07 -2.43
N TRP A 319 -31.46 13.87 -2.65
CA TRP A 319 -31.90 13.39 -3.98
C TRP A 319 -33.30 13.86 -4.36
N ARG A 320 -34.06 14.39 -3.40
CA ARG A 320 -35.39 14.95 -3.60
C ARG A 320 -35.49 16.32 -2.96
N LYS A 321 -36.30 17.19 -3.57
CA LYS A 321 -36.60 18.53 -3.06
C LYS A 321 -38.05 18.86 -3.37
N GLN A 322 -38.80 19.31 -2.35
CA GLN A 322 -40.21 19.70 -2.48
C GLN A 322 -41.10 18.62 -3.14
N GLY A 323 -40.85 17.35 -2.83
CA GLY A 323 -41.63 16.23 -3.36
C GLY A 323 -41.14 15.66 -4.71
N SER A 324 -40.25 16.35 -5.42
CA SER A 324 -39.72 15.93 -6.72
C SER A 324 -38.32 15.32 -6.61
N TRP A 325 -38.03 14.30 -7.41
CA TRP A 325 -36.68 13.75 -7.55
C TRP A 325 -35.84 14.68 -8.41
N LEU A 326 -34.62 14.98 -7.98
CA LEU A 326 -33.68 15.78 -8.74
C LEU A 326 -33.01 14.94 -9.83
N ASP A 327 -32.78 15.57 -10.98
CA ASP A 327 -31.92 15.01 -12.01
C ASP A 327 -30.46 15.08 -11.57
N TYR A 328 -29.63 14.18 -12.09
CA TYR A 328 -28.20 14.12 -11.74
C TYR A 328 -27.45 15.44 -11.95
N LYS A 329 -27.78 16.16 -13.03
CA LYS A 329 -27.20 17.47 -13.35
C LYS A 329 -27.46 18.52 -12.25
N ASP A 330 -28.58 18.38 -11.52
CA ASP A 330 -29.07 19.34 -10.52
C ASP A 330 -28.59 19.01 -9.10
N LEU A 331 -27.82 17.93 -8.92
CA LEU A 331 -27.20 17.58 -7.65
C LEU A 331 -26.02 18.51 -7.31
N ASN A 332 -25.75 18.67 -6.01
CA ASN A 332 -24.64 19.46 -5.51
C ASN A 332 -23.37 18.60 -5.38
N PHE A 333 -22.33 18.86 -6.19
CA PHE A 333 -21.06 18.12 -6.18
C PHE A 333 -19.96 18.85 -5.41
N SER A 334 -20.31 19.34 -4.22
CA SER A 334 -19.37 19.98 -3.30
C SER A 334 -19.59 19.50 -1.87
N LEU A 335 -18.65 19.79 -0.99
CA LEU A 335 -18.78 19.52 0.45
C LEU A 335 -19.95 20.27 1.11
N SER A 336 -20.65 21.18 0.43
CA SER A 336 -21.86 21.83 0.95
C SER A 336 -23.15 21.02 0.75
N ALA A 337 -23.11 19.93 -0.03
CA ALA A 337 -24.27 19.06 -0.29
C ALA A 337 -24.81 18.42 1.00
N PRO A 338 -26.02 17.85 1.05
CA PRO A 338 -26.49 17.08 2.21
C PRO A 338 -25.63 15.84 2.47
N THR A 339 -25.53 15.43 3.74
CA THR A 339 -24.82 14.21 4.15
C THR A 339 -25.41 12.98 3.47
N GLY A 340 -24.56 12.13 2.90
CA GLY A 340 -24.96 10.93 2.17
C GLY A 340 -25.43 11.17 0.72
N GLN A 341 -25.41 12.41 0.19
CA GLN A 341 -25.85 12.66 -1.19
C GLN A 341 -25.03 11.87 -2.23
N LEU A 342 -23.74 11.66 -1.95
CA LEU A 342 -22.81 10.97 -2.84
C LEU A 342 -22.23 9.71 -2.17
N PRO A 343 -21.84 8.69 -2.96
CA PRO A 343 -22.05 8.59 -4.41
C PRO A 343 -23.54 8.43 -4.80
N ASP A 344 -23.98 9.00 -5.92
CA ASP A 344 -25.33 8.81 -6.45
C ASP A 344 -25.47 7.43 -7.12
N ILE A 345 -25.72 6.42 -6.30
CA ILE A 345 -25.89 5.03 -6.74
C ILE A 345 -27.19 4.76 -7.53
N ARG A 346 -27.98 5.80 -7.85
CA ARG A 346 -29.18 5.72 -8.71
C ARG A 346 -28.85 5.76 -10.20
N THR A 347 -27.72 6.35 -10.59
CA THR A 347 -27.44 6.62 -12.00
C THR A 347 -27.15 5.34 -12.77
N SER A 348 -27.75 5.16 -13.94
CA SER A 348 -27.29 4.24 -14.98
C SER A 348 -26.49 4.99 -16.04
N SER A 349 -25.64 4.32 -16.81
CA SER A 349 -24.95 4.96 -17.96
C SER A 349 -25.93 5.61 -18.97
N SER A 350 -27.20 5.18 -19.00
CA SER A 350 -28.29 5.77 -19.79
C SER A 350 -28.90 7.06 -19.20
N SER A 351 -28.56 7.44 -17.96
CA SER A 351 -29.08 8.67 -17.34
C SER A 351 -28.42 9.97 -17.85
N LEU A 352 -27.49 9.87 -18.80
CA LEU A 352 -27.03 10.97 -19.66
C LEU A 352 -28.05 11.31 -20.79
N GLY A 353 -29.17 10.59 -20.88
CA GLY A 353 -30.28 10.90 -21.77
C GLY A 353 -31.34 9.79 -21.77
N PHE A 354 -32.50 10.09 -21.17
CA PHE A 354 -33.76 9.31 -21.15
C PHE A 354 -33.87 8.06 -20.25
N GLY A 355 -34.89 8.09 -19.38
CA GLY A 355 -35.67 6.91 -18.96
C GLY A 355 -35.27 6.23 -17.65
N PHE A 356 -36.06 6.44 -16.60
CA PHE A 356 -36.03 5.65 -15.37
C PHE A 356 -36.26 4.16 -15.67
N VAL A 357 -35.26 3.31 -15.42
CA VAL A 357 -35.44 1.85 -15.43
C VAL A 357 -35.99 1.43 -14.07
N VAL A 358 -37.18 0.85 -14.08
CA VAL A 358 -37.95 0.41 -12.90
C VAL A 358 -37.18 -0.61 -12.02
N GLY A 359 -36.11 -1.23 -12.52
CA GLY A 359 -35.21 -2.13 -11.78
C GLY A 359 -34.12 -1.46 -10.92
N GLY A 360 -33.92 -0.14 -10.99
CA GLY A 360 -32.79 0.53 -10.31
C GLY A 360 -32.92 0.68 -8.79
N ARG A 361 -34.15 0.68 -8.24
CA ARG A 361 -34.40 0.95 -6.81
C ARG A 361 -34.08 -0.23 -5.90
N THR A 362 -34.34 -1.43 -6.38
CA THR A 362 -34.14 -2.68 -5.63
C THR A 362 -32.68 -3.11 -5.56
N TRP A 363 -31.87 -2.74 -6.56
CA TRP A 363 -30.40 -2.89 -6.48
C TRP A 363 -29.82 -2.09 -5.31
N ILE A 364 -30.26 -0.84 -5.12
CA ILE A 364 -29.74 0.05 -4.07
C ILE A 364 -30.04 -0.49 -2.68
N THR A 365 -31.30 -0.87 -2.41
CA THR A 365 -31.66 -1.41 -1.10
C THR A 365 -30.92 -2.72 -0.80
N SER A 366 -30.66 -3.54 -1.82
CA SER A 366 -29.79 -4.71 -1.71
C SER A 366 -28.33 -4.36 -1.48
N LEU A 367 -27.78 -3.33 -2.12
CA LEU A 367 -26.38 -2.91 -1.93
C LEU A 367 -26.15 -2.35 -0.53
N LEU A 368 -27.07 -1.51 -0.03
CA LEU A 368 -27.02 -0.99 1.33
C LEU A 368 -27.13 -2.13 2.36
N SER A 369 -27.98 -3.12 2.09
CA SER A 369 -28.06 -4.34 2.93
C SER A 369 -26.80 -5.19 2.85
N ARG A 370 -26.17 -5.28 1.67
CA ARG A 370 -24.89 -5.98 1.48
C ARG A 370 -23.77 -5.30 2.27
N HIS A 371 -23.74 -3.97 2.31
CA HIS A 371 -22.76 -3.23 3.10
C HIS A 371 -22.81 -3.62 4.59
N VAL A 372 -24.01 -3.76 5.17
CA VAL A 372 -24.20 -4.27 6.54
C VAL A 372 -23.60 -5.66 6.72
N GLN A 373 -23.84 -6.59 5.79
CA GLN A 373 -23.26 -7.95 5.85
C GLN A 373 -21.73 -7.95 5.72
N CYS A 374 -21.19 -6.98 4.98
CA CYS A 374 -19.76 -6.84 4.77
C CYS A 374 -19.01 -6.24 5.97
N ASN A 375 -19.75 -5.63 6.90
CA ASN A 375 -19.28 -4.97 8.12
C ASN A 375 -20.13 -5.42 9.33
N PRO A 376 -20.03 -6.71 9.73
CA PRO A 376 -20.81 -7.24 10.85
C PRO A 376 -20.38 -6.68 12.21
#